data_AF-L8GPC3-F1
#
_entry.id   AF-L8GPC3-F1
#
_cell.length_a   1.000
_cell.length_b   1.000
_cell.length_c   1.000
_cell.angle_alpha   90.00
_cell.angle_beta   90.00
_cell.angle_gamma   90.00
#
_symmetry.space_group_name_H-M   'P 1'
#
loop_
_entity.id
_entity.type
_entity.pdbx_description
1 polymer ?
#
loop_
_entity_poly.entity_id
_entity_poly.type
_entity_poly.pdbx_seq_one_letter_code
_entity_poly.pdbx_strand_id
1 'polypeptide(L)'
;MSSRQPGDRPKREEGPPHHALPPPSLTVTMLASATASMLSRIPCHPLDTVKAKLQVGAQGGLRGVLRHTLRTEGLRGVLRHTLRTEGLRGLYRGFGAAFVGSGPAGCLYFTTYELAKKGLLSVGLVGQSPFLAHFGAGLLAELVSCALWVPIDVVKERMQVQSTLAAGKPSYAYTGDLHAAATILRTEGLRGLYRGYGATVLSFGPFSALYFVYYEQLKGLAEAFSASNDSSTSASTRRPPPELHSTNVLDMAKLRMQVERAGGERTFGYTNVFHGVARIVSDEGWRGIFRGAGARIAFQAPTTAIALAAFERLKVGYGRLAERVEAREVGTPDTPGYRVFFYNTEGKKISPWHDIALTEPGTRIEQGVLRYVVEIPKGTDQKMEIATDEPWNPIKQDTRKDGALRYLKHGPVLCNYGAFPQTWEDPSAEAHPQVNLAGDNDPIDVIEIGSRVAQRGEVVKVKVLGAFALVDEGELDWKVLAIDVNDPKAASLNDVSEVEKQMPGTLAAVQEWYRVYKVAEGKQKNSYAFDDKALDRHGHESWRKLFTARSSPKFAFDSTSGAQ
;
A
#
# COMPACT_ATOMS: atom_id res chain seq x y z
N MET A 1 -55.20 18.43 20.50
CA MET A 1 -54.28 18.11 21.61
C MET A 1 -53.72 16.71 21.40
N SER A 2 -52.48 16.60 20.92
CA SER A 2 -51.48 15.63 21.38
C SER A 2 -50.21 15.85 20.54
N SER A 3 -49.19 16.37 21.20
CA SER A 3 -47.86 16.68 20.68
C SER A 3 -47.06 15.39 20.43
N ARG A 4 -46.59 15.17 19.20
CA ARG A 4 -45.54 14.16 18.95
C ARG A 4 -44.18 14.79 19.23
N GLN A 5 -43.49 14.24 20.22
CA GLN A 5 -42.11 14.57 20.57
C GLN A 5 -41.14 14.17 19.43
N PRO A 6 -40.02 14.90 19.25
CA PRO A 6 -38.98 14.54 18.30
C PRO A 6 -38.08 13.47 18.93
N GLY A 7 -38.43 12.19 18.80
CA GLY A 7 -37.73 11.10 19.49
C GLY A 7 -37.54 9.79 18.72
N ASP A 8 -38.25 9.54 17.62
CA ASP A 8 -38.16 8.27 16.88
C ASP A 8 -37.59 8.48 15.47
N ARG A 9 -36.25 8.47 15.36
CA ARG A 9 -35.61 7.93 14.16
C ARG A 9 -35.06 6.55 14.53
N PRO A 10 -35.33 5.50 13.73
CA PRO A 10 -34.68 4.22 13.96
C PRO A 10 -33.16 4.43 13.90
N LYS A 11 -32.46 4.06 14.98
CA LYS A 11 -31.00 3.96 14.97
C LYS A 11 -30.64 3.03 13.81
N ARG A 12 -29.96 3.55 12.79
CA ARG A 12 -29.26 2.68 11.84
C ARG A 12 -28.31 1.84 12.69
N GLU A 13 -28.48 0.52 12.69
CA GLU A 13 -27.48 -0.39 13.19
C GLU A 13 -26.18 -0.06 12.45
N GLU A 14 -25.25 0.58 13.16
CA GLU A 14 -23.88 0.69 12.70
C GLU A 14 -23.37 -0.75 12.60
N GLY A 15 -23.11 -1.19 11.37
CA GLY A 15 -22.46 -2.47 11.12
C GLY A 15 -21.16 -2.59 11.93
N PRO A 16 -20.67 -3.82 12.16
CA PRO A 16 -19.48 -4.04 12.98
C PRO A 16 -18.33 -3.15 12.51
N PRO A 17 -17.52 -2.62 13.44
CA PRO A 17 -16.48 -1.64 13.13
C PRO A 17 -15.62 -2.16 11.99
N HIS A 18 -15.41 -1.32 10.96
CA HIS A 18 -14.46 -1.60 9.89
C HIS A 18 -13.15 -2.04 10.53
N HIS A 19 -12.87 -3.35 10.47
CA HIS A 19 -11.60 -3.90 10.95
C HIS A 19 -10.50 -3.27 10.09
N ALA A 20 -9.87 -2.23 10.62
CA ALA A 20 -8.74 -1.58 10.00
C ALA A 20 -7.64 -2.64 9.87
N LEU A 21 -7.32 -2.98 8.61
CA LEU A 21 -6.21 -3.85 8.26
C LEU A 21 -4.93 -3.36 8.97
N PRO A 22 -3.98 -4.25 9.31
CA PRO A 22 -2.68 -3.82 9.76
C PRO A 22 -2.09 -2.84 8.73
N PRO A 23 -1.54 -1.70 9.15
CA PRO A 23 -0.98 -0.74 8.23
C PRO A 23 0.11 -1.42 7.39
N PRO A 24 0.15 -1.19 6.07
CA PRO A 24 1.21 -1.73 5.22
C PRO A 24 2.59 -1.39 5.80
N SER A 25 3.59 -2.25 5.56
CA SER A 25 4.95 -1.93 5.96
C SER A 25 5.36 -0.56 5.40
N LEU A 26 6.11 0.20 6.21
CA LEU A 26 6.54 1.55 5.85
C LEU A 26 7.29 1.53 4.50
N THR A 27 8.13 0.52 4.30
CA THR A 27 8.88 0.29 3.05
C THR A 27 7.97 0.14 1.83
N VAL A 28 6.90 -0.67 1.94
CA VAL A 28 5.91 -0.84 0.85
C VAL A 28 5.22 0.48 0.55
N THR A 29 4.82 1.23 1.57
CA THR A 29 4.16 2.54 1.41
C THR A 29 5.08 3.55 0.73
N MET A 30 6.35 3.61 1.15
CA MET A 30 7.35 4.50 0.57
C MET A 30 7.63 4.17 -0.89
N LEU A 31 7.87 2.89 -1.22
CA LEU A 31 8.16 2.44 -2.59
C LEU A 31 6.95 2.69 -3.51
N ALA A 32 5.75 2.34 -3.06
CA ALA A 32 4.51 2.59 -3.80
C ALA A 32 4.31 4.08 -4.07
N SER A 33 4.53 4.94 -3.07
CA SER A 33 4.36 6.38 -3.20
C SER A 33 5.40 7.01 -4.13
N ALA A 34 6.67 6.60 -4.02
CA ALA A 34 7.74 7.07 -4.88
C ALA A 34 7.50 6.70 -6.34
N THR A 35 7.19 5.44 -6.63
CA THR A 35 6.91 4.98 -8.00
C THR A 35 5.63 5.56 -8.56
N ALA A 36 4.56 5.68 -7.77
CA ALA A 36 3.33 6.36 -8.19
C ALA A 36 3.58 7.81 -8.59
N SER A 37 4.41 8.52 -7.81
CA SER A 37 4.81 9.90 -8.08
C SER A 37 5.67 10.04 -9.34
N MET A 38 6.49 9.04 -9.67
CA MET A 38 7.27 9.02 -10.92
C MET A 38 6.36 8.78 -12.13
N LEU A 39 5.44 7.82 -12.02
CA LEU A 39 4.53 7.45 -13.12
C LEU A 39 3.53 8.57 -13.44
N SER A 40 3.01 9.28 -12.44
CA SER A 40 2.06 10.37 -12.65
C SER A 40 2.65 11.55 -13.43
N ARG A 41 3.98 11.73 -13.39
CA ARG A 41 4.67 12.79 -14.14
C ARG A 41 4.69 12.55 -15.63
N ILE A 42 4.66 11.30 -16.11
CA ILE A 42 4.75 10.96 -17.54
C ILE A 42 3.66 11.70 -18.35
N PRO A 43 2.35 11.53 -18.07
CA PRO A 43 1.31 12.20 -18.86
C PRO A 43 1.17 13.69 -18.54
N CYS A 44 1.61 14.14 -17.35
CA CYS A 44 1.34 15.48 -16.86
C CYS A 44 2.48 16.48 -17.11
N HIS A 45 3.71 16.02 -17.37
CA HIS A 45 4.88 16.89 -17.59
C HIS A 45 4.69 17.96 -18.69
N PRO A 46 3.99 17.69 -19.82
CA PRO A 46 3.71 18.73 -20.81
C PRO A 46 2.95 19.94 -20.25
N LEU A 47 2.02 19.71 -19.31
CA LEU A 47 1.24 20.78 -18.68
C LEU A 47 2.08 21.57 -17.67
N ASP A 48 3.01 20.90 -16.97
CA ASP A 48 4.00 21.56 -16.10
C ASP A 48 4.88 22.53 -16.91
N THR A 49 5.39 22.09 -18.07
CA THR A 49 6.19 22.93 -18.97
C THR A 49 5.40 24.15 -19.46
N VAL A 50 4.13 23.99 -19.80
CA VAL A 50 3.27 25.11 -20.23
C VAL A 50 3.02 26.09 -19.07
N LYS A 51 2.79 25.58 -17.85
CA LYS A 51 2.64 26.38 -16.62
C LYS A 51 3.90 27.22 -16.37
N ALA A 52 5.08 26.61 -16.41
CA ALA A 52 6.36 27.29 -16.18
C ALA A 52 6.57 28.45 -17.17
N LYS A 53 6.34 28.22 -18.46
CA LYS A 53 6.45 29.26 -19.51
C LYS A 53 5.47 30.41 -19.30
N LEU A 54 4.23 30.11 -18.88
CA LEU A 54 3.20 31.13 -18.60
C LEU A 54 3.57 32.03 -17.41
N GLN A 55 4.12 31.45 -16.35
CA GLN A 55 4.48 32.18 -15.13
C GLN A 55 5.72 33.10 -15.32
N VAL A 56 6.62 32.73 -16.24
CA VAL A 56 7.86 33.49 -16.54
C VAL A 56 7.66 34.57 -17.62
N GLY A 57 6.77 34.38 -18.59
CA GLY A 57 6.67 35.19 -19.82
C GLY A 57 6.28 36.68 -19.70
N ALA A 58 6.27 37.28 -18.51
CA ALA A 58 5.78 38.64 -18.26
C ALA A 58 6.82 39.77 -18.50
N GLN A 59 8.07 39.54 -18.09
CA GLN A 59 9.10 40.58 -17.95
C GLN A 59 10.41 40.28 -18.70
N GLY A 60 10.63 39.06 -19.20
CA GLY A 60 11.89 38.70 -19.86
C GLY A 60 11.90 39.00 -21.36
N GLY A 61 12.21 40.24 -21.78
CA GLY A 61 12.68 40.59 -23.13
C GLY A 61 11.93 40.01 -24.35
N LEU A 62 10.69 39.57 -24.21
CA LEU A 62 10.03 38.70 -25.18
C LEU A 62 9.85 39.36 -26.55
N ARG A 63 10.10 38.61 -27.65
CA ARG A 63 9.63 38.98 -29.00
C ARG A 63 8.12 39.27 -28.92
N GLY A 64 7.70 40.42 -29.46
CA GLY A 64 6.31 40.92 -29.36
C GLY A 64 5.22 39.90 -29.74
N VAL A 65 5.53 38.96 -30.64
CA VAL A 65 4.63 37.86 -31.04
C VAL A 65 4.30 36.90 -29.88
N LEU A 66 5.31 36.44 -29.14
CA LEU A 66 5.08 35.51 -28.01
C LEU A 66 4.35 36.24 -26.86
N ARG A 67 4.63 37.53 -26.68
CA ARG A 67 3.95 38.38 -25.69
C ARG A 67 2.47 38.55 -26.03
N HIS A 68 2.15 38.68 -27.31
CA HIS A 68 0.77 38.73 -27.81
C HIS A 68 0.08 37.38 -27.60
N THR A 69 0.66 36.27 -28.05
CA THR A 69 0.08 34.92 -27.89
C THR A 69 -0.14 34.53 -26.42
N LEU A 70 0.81 34.84 -25.52
CA LEU A 70 0.66 34.63 -24.07
C LEU A 70 -0.49 35.44 -23.47
N ARG A 71 -0.74 36.63 -24.01
CA ARG A 71 -1.74 37.57 -23.51
C ARG A 71 -3.13 37.31 -24.11
N THR A 72 -3.23 36.75 -25.31
CA THR A 72 -4.51 36.51 -26.01
C THR A 72 -4.99 35.06 -26.02
N GLU A 73 -4.11 34.05 -26.01
CA GLU A 73 -4.51 32.64 -26.23
C GLU A 73 -4.33 31.73 -24.98
N GLY A 74 -3.72 32.23 -23.91
CA GLY A 74 -3.57 31.51 -22.64
C GLY A 74 -2.86 30.15 -22.76
N LEU A 75 -3.35 29.12 -22.05
CA LEU A 75 -2.78 27.76 -22.01
C LEU A 75 -2.65 27.15 -23.41
N ARG A 76 -3.71 27.24 -24.22
CA ARG A 76 -3.78 26.61 -25.55
C ARG A 76 -2.78 27.24 -26.53
N GLY A 77 -2.61 28.56 -26.45
CA GLY A 77 -1.63 29.28 -27.28
C GLY A 77 -0.19 28.87 -26.99
N VAL A 78 0.17 28.77 -25.70
CA VAL A 78 1.53 28.36 -25.30
C VAL A 78 1.82 26.91 -25.67
N LEU A 79 0.84 26.02 -25.49
CA LEU A 79 0.97 24.62 -25.91
C LEU A 79 1.16 24.51 -27.42
N ARG A 80 0.29 25.15 -28.21
CA ARG A 80 0.37 25.15 -29.69
C ARG A 80 1.67 25.78 -30.18
N HIS A 81 2.09 26.89 -29.58
CA HIS A 81 3.34 27.56 -29.93
C HIS A 81 4.54 26.65 -29.64
N THR A 82 4.62 26.07 -28.44
CA THR A 82 5.71 25.16 -28.05
C THR A 82 5.75 23.93 -28.97
N LEU A 83 4.61 23.34 -29.29
CA LEU A 83 4.54 22.21 -30.22
C LEU A 83 5.04 22.58 -31.62
N ARG A 84 4.74 23.79 -32.11
CA ARG A 84 5.18 24.24 -33.43
C ARG A 84 6.65 24.66 -33.48
N THR A 85 7.20 25.22 -32.40
CA THR A 85 8.57 25.77 -32.40
C THR A 85 9.61 24.80 -31.85
N GLU A 86 9.26 24.01 -30.84
CA GLU A 86 10.18 23.12 -30.13
C GLU A 86 9.83 21.63 -30.30
N GLY A 87 8.66 21.34 -30.89
CA GLY A 87 8.16 19.97 -31.05
C GLY A 87 7.79 19.31 -29.71
N LEU A 88 7.54 17.99 -29.78
CA LEU A 88 7.21 17.18 -28.60
C LEU A 88 8.35 17.15 -27.57
N ARG A 89 9.61 17.17 -28.04
CA ARG A 89 10.79 17.22 -27.16
C ARG A 89 10.82 18.50 -26.32
N GLY A 90 10.29 19.62 -26.83
CA GLY A 90 10.17 20.87 -26.08
C GLY A 90 9.26 20.78 -24.86
N LEU A 91 8.19 19.96 -24.94
CA LEU A 91 7.25 19.77 -23.83
C LEU A 91 7.83 18.90 -22.70
N TYR A 92 8.82 18.06 -23.01
CA TYR A 92 9.47 17.13 -22.06
C TYR A 92 10.86 17.60 -21.59
N ARG A 93 11.22 18.86 -21.82
CA ARG A 93 12.47 19.41 -21.27
C ARG A 93 12.43 19.39 -19.74
N GLY A 94 13.54 18.99 -19.12
CA GLY A 94 13.63 18.84 -17.67
C GLY A 94 13.03 17.54 -17.11
N PHE A 95 12.43 16.69 -17.96
CA PHE A 95 11.74 15.48 -17.52
C PHE A 95 12.69 14.48 -16.86
N GLY A 96 13.91 14.31 -17.39
CA GLY A 96 14.88 13.35 -16.84
C GLY A 96 15.25 13.67 -15.39
N ALA A 97 15.57 14.93 -15.10
CA ALA A 97 15.85 15.39 -13.75
C ALA A 97 14.64 15.19 -12.82
N ALA A 98 13.45 15.62 -13.27
CA ALA A 98 12.23 15.53 -12.48
C ALA A 98 11.79 14.08 -12.20
N PHE A 99 11.91 13.19 -13.18
CA PHE A 99 11.52 11.79 -13.08
C PHE A 99 12.46 11.03 -12.12
N VAL A 100 13.76 11.01 -12.42
CA VAL A 100 14.76 10.27 -11.64
C VAL A 100 14.89 10.84 -10.23
N GLY A 101 14.91 12.16 -10.11
CA GLY A 101 15.08 12.83 -8.84
C GLY A 101 13.89 12.70 -7.89
N SER A 102 12.69 12.43 -8.41
CA SER A 102 11.48 12.36 -7.57
C SER A 102 11.39 11.15 -6.66
N GLY A 103 11.96 10.01 -7.07
CA GLY A 103 11.99 8.81 -6.23
C GLY A 103 12.79 9.01 -4.94
N PRO A 104 14.09 9.34 -5.02
CA PRO A 104 14.94 9.57 -3.84
C PRO A 104 14.46 10.72 -2.95
N ALA A 105 14.01 11.83 -3.54
CA ALA A 105 13.49 12.97 -2.78
C ALA A 105 12.20 12.61 -2.04
N GLY A 106 11.31 11.83 -2.67
CA GLY A 106 10.11 11.29 -2.01
C GLY A 106 10.46 10.34 -0.87
N CYS A 107 11.41 9.43 -1.06
CA CYS A 107 11.89 8.54 0.01
C CYS A 107 12.42 9.34 1.20
N LEU A 108 13.28 10.35 0.94
CA LEU A 108 13.83 11.21 1.98
C LEU A 108 12.73 11.98 2.73
N TYR A 109 11.71 12.48 2.03
CA TYR A 109 10.55 13.11 2.65
C TYR A 109 9.83 12.15 3.60
N PHE A 110 9.42 10.96 3.13
CA PHE A 110 8.66 10.02 3.95
C PHE A 110 9.46 9.47 5.13
N THR A 111 10.74 9.15 4.95
CA THR A 111 11.60 8.70 6.06
C THR A 111 11.73 9.79 7.11
N THR A 112 12.01 11.03 6.69
CA THR A 112 12.14 12.16 7.62
C THR A 112 10.82 12.43 8.32
N TYR A 113 9.70 12.37 7.60
CA TYR A 113 8.36 12.56 8.15
C TYR A 113 8.05 11.55 9.26
N GLU A 114 8.31 10.26 9.03
CA GLU A 114 8.04 9.21 10.02
C GLU A 114 8.94 9.34 11.27
N LEU A 115 10.23 9.62 11.07
CA LEU A 115 11.16 9.85 12.19
C LEU A 115 10.77 11.11 12.98
N ALA A 116 10.45 12.19 12.28
CA ALA A 116 10.01 13.45 12.88
C ALA A 116 8.69 13.28 13.63
N LYS A 117 7.72 12.56 13.06
CA LYS A 117 6.43 12.28 13.68
C LYS A 117 6.60 11.47 14.96
N LYS A 118 7.38 10.38 14.93
CA LYS A 118 7.69 9.57 16.13
C LYS A 118 8.34 10.43 17.23
N GLY A 119 9.28 11.28 16.86
CA GLY A 119 9.92 12.22 17.79
C GLY A 119 8.95 13.26 18.36
N LEU A 120 8.16 13.93 17.52
CA LEU A 120 7.22 14.99 17.95
C LEU A 120 6.08 14.45 18.81
N LEU A 121 5.61 13.23 18.55
CA LEU A 121 4.61 12.56 19.40
C LEU A 121 5.16 12.24 20.80
N SER A 122 6.48 12.10 20.97
CA SER A 122 7.11 11.90 22.28
C SER A 122 7.26 13.19 23.10
N VAL A 123 7.01 14.37 22.51
CA VAL A 123 7.13 15.68 23.17
C VAL A 123 5.76 16.13 23.67
N GLY A 124 5.58 16.23 25.00
CA GLY A 124 4.28 16.40 25.65
C GLY A 124 3.42 17.59 25.20
N LEU A 125 4.00 18.71 24.76
CA LEU A 125 3.23 19.87 24.25
C LEU A 125 2.75 19.69 22.81
N VAL A 126 3.50 18.97 21.97
CA VAL A 126 3.20 18.78 20.55
C VAL A 126 2.41 17.49 20.32
N GLY A 127 2.69 16.44 21.09
CA GLY A 127 1.98 15.16 21.03
C GLY A 127 0.50 15.24 21.42
N GLN A 128 0.12 16.27 22.19
CA GLN A 128 -1.29 16.52 22.56
C GLN A 128 -2.14 17.03 21.39
N SER A 129 -1.53 17.59 20.33
CA SER A 129 -2.24 18.08 19.15
C SER A 129 -1.82 17.28 17.90
N PRO A 130 -2.71 16.43 17.35
CA PRO A 130 -2.45 15.71 16.11
C PRO A 130 -2.05 16.66 14.97
N PHE A 131 -2.70 17.83 14.87
CA PHE A 131 -2.38 18.83 13.87
C PHE A 131 -0.94 19.33 13.98
N LEU A 132 -0.48 19.73 15.17
CA LEU A 132 0.87 20.25 15.36
C LEU A 132 1.95 19.19 15.10
N ALA A 133 1.70 17.94 15.51
CA ALA A 133 2.61 16.83 15.25
C ALA A 133 2.74 16.55 13.74
N HIS A 134 1.63 16.46 13.02
CA HIS A 134 1.63 16.23 11.56
C HIS A 134 2.20 17.40 10.77
N PHE A 135 1.82 18.63 11.15
CA PHE A 135 2.32 19.84 10.50
C PHE A 135 3.82 20.03 10.72
N GLY A 136 4.30 19.87 11.96
CA GLY A 136 5.72 19.97 12.30
C GLY A 136 6.55 18.89 11.61
N ALA A 137 6.07 17.64 11.60
CA ALA A 137 6.72 16.55 10.88
C ALA A 137 6.78 16.82 9.37
N GLY A 138 5.70 17.34 8.79
CA GLY A 138 5.64 17.72 7.38
C GLY A 138 6.62 18.84 7.02
N LEU A 139 6.71 19.89 7.84
CA LEU A 139 7.66 20.98 7.64
C LEU A 139 9.11 20.53 7.74
N LEU A 140 9.45 19.69 8.72
CA LEU A 140 10.80 19.17 8.88
C LEU A 140 11.16 18.21 7.73
N ALA A 141 10.23 17.34 7.34
CA ALA A 141 10.40 16.46 6.19
C ALA A 141 10.65 17.25 4.90
N GLU A 142 9.92 18.34 4.69
CA GLU A 142 10.09 19.20 3.53
C GLU A 142 11.42 19.96 3.56
N LEU A 143 11.81 20.46 4.73
CA LEU A 143 13.10 21.13 4.90
C LEU A 143 14.25 20.20 4.52
N VAL A 144 14.18 18.91 4.87
CA VAL A 144 15.22 17.94 4.56
C VAL A 144 15.12 17.45 3.11
N SER A 145 13.92 17.16 2.61
CA SER A 145 13.70 16.70 1.22
C SER A 145 14.12 17.76 0.20
N CYS A 146 13.98 19.04 0.53
CA CYS A 146 14.42 20.18 -0.28
C CYS A 146 15.92 20.14 -0.63
N ALA A 147 16.75 19.45 0.16
CA ALA A 147 18.16 19.25 -0.15
C ALA A 147 18.36 18.54 -1.50
N LEU A 148 17.46 17.62 -1.85
CA LEU A 148 17.42 16.95 -3.15
C LEU A 148 16.46 17.66 -4.11
N TRP A 149 15.28 18.07 -3.63
CA TRP A 149 14.21 18.60 -4.47
C TRP A 149 14.59 19.91 -5.17
N VAL A 150 15.28 20.82 -4.49
CA VAL A 150 15.55 22.17 -5.03
C VAL A 150 16.51 22.14 -6.23
N PRO A 151 17.65 21.42 -6.20
CA PRO A 151 18.51 21.27 -7.38
C PRO A 151 17.78 20.67 -8.58
N ILE A 152 16.93 19.66 -8.35
CA ILE A 152 16.12 19.03 -9.40
C ILE A 152 15.15 20.04 -10.02
N ASP A 153 14.41 20.77 -9.19
CA ASP A 153 13.48 21.80 -9.62
C ASP A 153 14.20 22.90 -10.42
N VAL A 154 15.34 23.40 -9.95
CA VAL A 154 16.10 24.46 -10.64
C VAL A 154 16.54 24.02 -12.04
N VAL A 155 17.05 22.79 -12.18
CA VAL A 155 17.43 22.23 -13.50
C VAL A 155 16.21 22.11 -14.39
N LYS A 156 15.13 21.51 -13.89
CA LYS A 156 13.87 21.30 -14.62
C LYS A 156 13.29 22.63 -15.12
N GLU A 157 13.08 23.59 -14.22
CA GLU A 157 12.44 24.87 -14.53
C GLU A 157 13.27 25.70 -15.51
N ARG A 158 14.60 25.75 -15.34
CA ARG A 158 15.49 26.46 -16.27
C ARG A 158 15.47 25.83 -17.67
N MET A 159 15.38 24.51 -17.77
CA MET A 159 15.25 23.81 -19.05
C MET A 159 13.88 24.04 -19.71
N GLN A 160 12.80 24.11 -18.93
CA GLN A 160 11.45 24.33 -19.43
C GLN A 160 11.28 25.75 -20.02
N VAL A 161 11.92 26.76 -19.43
CA VAL A 161 11.72 28.17 -19.82
C VAL A 161 12.86 28.77 -20.65
N GLN A 162 13.92 28.03 -20.95
CA GLN A 162 15.08 28.55 -21.68
C GLN A 162 14.73 29.16 -23.05
N SER A 163 13.74 28.62 -23.76
CA SER A 163 13.29 29.14 -25.05
C SER A 163 12.48 30.42 -24.91
N THR A 164 11.79 30.59 -23.78
CA THR A 164 11.02 31.80 -23.45
C THR A 164 11.95 32.96 -23.13
N LEU A 165 13.13 32.70 -22.55
CA LEU A 165 14.08 33.72 -22.12
C LEU A 165 15.21 34.03 -23.12
N ALA A 166 15.29 33.33 -24.25
CA ALA A 166 16.39 33.45 -25.22
C ALA A 166 16.34 34.70 -26.14
N ALA A 167 15.81 35.84 -25.67
CA ALA A 167 15.60 37.05 -26.46
C ALA A 167 16.88 37.91 -26.67
N GLY A 168 17.97 37.24 -27.00
CA GLY A 168 19.34 37.76 -27.05
C GLY A 168 20.25 36.60 -26.70
N LYS A 169 21.32 36.38 -27.47
CA LYS A 169 22.18 35.18 -27.42
C LYS A 169 22.20 34.55 -26.03
N PRO A 170 21.65 33.33 -25.84
CA PRO A 170 21.64 32.73 -24.52
C PRO A 170 23.09 32.53 -24.12
N SER A 171 23.54 33.06 -22.98
CA SER A 171 24.90 32.78 -22.51
C SER A 171 25.17 31.28 -22.46
N TYR A 172 24.13 30.45 -22.25
CA TYR A 172 24.15 28.99 -22.40
C TYR A 172 22.77 28.44 -22.79
N ALA A 173 22.74 27.56 -23.80
CA ALA A 173 21.59 26.70 -24.13
C ALA A 173 21.83 25.31 -23.54
N TYR A 174 20.84 24.77 -22.83
CA TYR A 174 20.96 23.46 -22.19
C TYR A 174 20.56 22.36 -23.18
N THR A 175 21.50 21.46 -23.48
CA THR A 175 21.28 20.31 -24.36
C THR A 175 20.55 19.15 -23.65
N GLY A 176 20.73 19.02 -22.34
CA GLY A 176 20.10 17.99 -21.50
C GLY A 176 20.23 18.29 -20.00
N ASP A 177 19.59 17.47 -19.16
CA ASP A 177 19.52 17.66 -17.71
C ASP A 177 20.90 17.70 -17.04
N LEU A 178 21.78 16.77 -17.38
CA LEU A 178 23.15 16.70 -16.84
C LEU A 178 24.00 17.89 -17.29
N HIS A 179 23.88 18.29 -18.55
CA HIS A 179 24.57 19.47 -19.07
C HIS A 179 24.06 20.75 -18.38
N ALA A 180 22.76 20.84 -18.10
CA ALA A 180 22.19 21.94 -17.33
C ALA A 180 22.75 21.99 -15.91
N ALA A 181 22.72 20.88 -15.18
CA ALA A 181 23.27 20.79 -13.83
C ALA A 181 24.76 21.18 -13.78
N ALA A 182 25.57 20.62 -14.69
CA ALA A 182 27.00 20.90 -14.78
C ALA A 182 27.29 22.37 -15.15
N THR A 183 26.51 22.93 -16.08
CA THR A 183 26.66 24.34 -16.48
C THR A 183 26.34 25.26 -15.32
N ILE A 184 25.21 25.03 -14.62
CA ILE A 184 24.79 25.85 -13.46
C ILE A 184 25.85 25.79 -12.37
N LEU A 185 26.35 24.58 -12.06
CA LEU A 185 27.38 24.41 -11.05
C LEU A 185 28.69 25.12 -11.43
N ARG A 186 29.08 25.08 -12.71
CA ARG A 186 30.30 25.73 -13.20
C ARG A 186 30.19 27.26 -13.22
N THR A 187 29.02 27.82 -13.56
CA THR A 187 28.86 29.27 -13.74
C THR A 187 28.36 29.99 -12.49
N GLU A 188 27.52 29.34 -11.68
CA GLU A 188 26.84 29.95 -10.52
C GLU A 188 27.21 29.29 -9.19
N GLY A 189 27.93 28.16 -9.23
CA GLY A 189 28.26 27.37 -8.06
C GLY A 189 27.03 26.71 -7.41
N LEU A 190 27.23 26.21 -6.20
CA LEU A 190 26.15 25.58 -5.40
C LEU A 190 25.00 26.56 -5.11
N ARG A 191 25.29 27.86 -5.00
CA ARG A 191 24.27 28.90 -4.78
C ARG A 191 23.27 28.99 -5.93
N GLY A 192 23.68 28.67 -7.17
CA GLY A 192 22.78 28.60 -8.32
C GLY A 192 21.80 27.43 -8.25
N LEU A 193 22.29 26.24 -7.89
CA LEU A 193 21.46 25.03 -7.76
C LEU A 193 20.46 25.11 -6.61
N TYR A 194 20.80 25.80 -5.53
CA TYR A 194 19.92 26.00 -4.36
C TYR A 194 19.16 27.33 -4.38
N ARG A 195 19.13 28.02 -5.54
CA ARG A 195 18.41 29.28 -5.67
C ARG A 195 16.92 29.04 -5.45
N GLY A 196 16.30 29.83 -4.58
CA GLY A 196 14.89 29.65 -4.22
C GLY A 196 14.64 28.56 -3.18
N TYR A 197 15.66 28.09 -2.44
CA TYR A 197 15.45 27.11 -1.36
C TYR A 197 14.43 27.56 -0.31
N GLY A 198 14.66 28.73 0.31
CA GLY A 198 13.74 29.29 1.30
C GLY A 198 12.35 29.58 0.71
N ALA A 199 12.30 29.94 -0.58
CA ALA A 199 11.05 30.11 -1.31
C ALA A 199 10.25 28.82 -1.41
N THR A 200 10.95 27.71 -1.65
CA THR A 200 10.38 26.36 -1.78
C THR A 200 9.79 25.91 -0.46
N VAL A 201 10.58 25.98 0.62
CA VAL A 201 10.14 25.62 1.99
C VAL A 201 8.94 26.47 2.41
N LEU A 202 9.00 27.79 2.19
CA LEU A 202 7.91 28.71 2.58
C LEU A 202 6.64 28.50 1.74
N SER A 203 6.77 28.06 0.49
CA SER A 203 5.61 27.73 -0.35
C SER A 203 4.89 26.47 0.11
N PHE A 204 5.60 25.57 0.80
CA PHE A 204 5.08 24.28 1.24
C PHE A 204 4.29 24.35 2.54
N GLY A 205 4.72 25.15 3.52
CA GLY A 205 4.02 25.28 4.80
C GLY A 205 2.53 25.62 4.67
N PRO A 206 2.17 26.69 3.92
CA PRO A 206 0.79 26.99 3.60
C PRO A 206 0.11 25.84 2.86
N PHE A 207 0.76 25.23 1.86
CA PHE A 207 0.20 24.11 1.11
C PHE A 207 -0.18 22.91 2.01
N SER A 208 0.65 22.54 2.98
CA SER A 208 0.39 21.43 3.91
C SER A 208 -0.70 21.74 4.95
N ALA A 209 -0.73 22.95 5.51
CA ALA A 209 -1.80 23.37 6.43
C ALA A 209 -3.16 23.42 5.73
N LEU A 210 -3.14 23.86 4.48
CA LEU A 210 -4.29 23.97 3.62
C LEU A 210 -4.81 22.58 3.20
N TYR A 211 -3.93 21.66 2.78
CA TYR A 211 -4.30 20.32 2.30
C TYR A 211 -5.33 19.59 3.18
N PHE A 212 -5.15 19.59 4.51
CA PHE A 212 -6.07 18.93 5.44
C PHE A 212 -7.47 19.57 5.47
N VAL A 213 -7.54 20.90 5.50
CA VAL A 213 -8.81 21.63 5.43
C VAL A 213 -9.57 21.28 4.14
N TYR A 214 -8.86 21.07 3.03
CA TYR A 214 -9.48 20.73 1.75
C TYR A 214 -9.83 19.27 1.59
N TYR A 215 -9.01 18.35 2.11
CA TYR A 215 -9.35 16.93 2.12
C TYR A 215 -10.70 16.72 2.83
N GLU A 216 -10.90 17.37 3.97
CA GLU A 216 -12.17 17.36 4.71
C GLU A 216 -13.33 17.96 3.90
N GLN A 217 -13.13 19.10 3.22
CA GLN A 217 -14.17 19.71 2.37
C GLN A 217 -14.52 18.87 1.13
N LEU A 218 -13.52 18.29 0.45
CA LEU A 218 -13.72 17.45 -0.73
C LEU A 218 -14.35 16.12 -0.37
N LYS A 219 -14.00 15.55 0.79
CA LYS A 219 -14.63 14.35 1.32
C LYS A 219 -16.10 14.63 1.66
N GLY A 220 -16.39 15.74 2.35
CA GLY A 220 -17.77 16.16 2.62
C GLY A 220 -18.58 16.43 1.35
N LEU A 221 -17.97 16.97 0.29
CA LEU A 221 -18.61 17.15 -1.02
C LEU A 221 -18.85 15.83 -1.75
N ALA A 222 -17.90 14.89 -1.72
CA ALA A 222 -18.03 13.57 -2.33
C ALA A 222 -19.10 12.74 -1.61
N GLU A 223 -19.17 12.82 -0.29
CA GLU A 223 -20.22 12.22 0.54
C GLU A 223 -21.58 12.84 0.22
N ALA A 224 -21.66 14.16 0.03
CA ALA A 224 -22.88 14.84 -0.41
C ALA A 224 -23.30 14.44 -1.84
N PHE A 225 -22.34 14.24 -2.75
CA PHE A 225 -22.58 13.82 -4.14
C PHE A 225 -23.02 12.36 -4.23
N SER A 226 -22.43 11.47 -3.42
CA SER A 226 -22.86 10.07 -3.28
C SER A 226 -24.21 9.95 -2.57
N ALA A 227 -24.60 10.92 -1.75
CA ALA A 227 -25.92 10.98 -1.12
C ALA A 227 -27.02 11.53 -2.03
N SER A 228 -26.69 12.29 -3.09
CA SER A 228 -27.65 12.85 -4.04
C SER A 228 -27.71 12.04 -5.34
N ASN A 229 -28.64 11.09 -5.43
CA ASN A 229 -28.95 10.35 -6.67
C ASN A 229 -29.96 11.10 -7.57
N ASP A 230 -30.20 12.39 -7.34
CA ASP A 230 -31.09 13.22 -8.13
C ASP A 230 -30.32 14.12 -9.09
N SER A 231 -30.66 13.99 -10.37
CA SER A 231 -30.09 14.65 -11.54
C SER A 231 -30.40 16.14 -11.64
N SER A 232 -30.15 16.91 -10.59
CA SER A 232 -30.43 18.36 -10.59
C SER A 232 -29.51 19.18 -9.68
N THR A 233 -28.21 18.85 -9.57
CA THR A 233 -27.25 19.80 -8.99
C THR A 233 -26.72 20.74 -10.08
N SER A 234 -27.41 21.87 -10.15
CA SER A 234 -27.15 23.04 -10.96
C SER A 234 -25.68 23.50 -10.93
N ALA A 235 -25.25 23.94 -12.12
CA ALA A 235 -24.14 24.79 -12.58
C ALA A 235 -23.31 25.69 -11.63
N SER A 236 -23.27 25.47 -10.31
CA SER A 236 -22.38 26.20 -9.39
C SER A 236 -20.98 25.56 -9.27
N THR A 237 -20.81 24.30 -9.68
CA THR A 237 -19.56 23.50 -9.59
C THR A 237 -18.50 23.86 -10.65
N ARG A 238 -18.51 25.07 -11.20
CA ARG A 238 -17.59 25.50 -12.27
C ARG A 238 -16.61 26.59 -11.85
N ARG A 239 -16.38 26.76 -10.55
CA ARG A 239 -15.34 27.64 -10.03
C ARG A 239 -14.21 26.79 -9.46
N PRO A 240 -12.98 26.87 -9.98
CA PRO A 240 -11.85 26.26 -9.30
C PRO A 240 -11.73 26.84 -7.88
N PRO A 241 -11.32 26.02 -6.89
CA PRO A 241 -11.24 26.46 -5.50
C PRO A 241 -10.43 27.77 -5.38
N PRO A 242 -10.94 28.78 -4.64
CA PRO A 242 -10.28 30.08 -4.48
C PRO A 242 -8.89 30.00 -3.81
N GLU A 243 -8.44 28.84 -3.35
CA GLU A 243 -7.24 28.67 -2.52
C GLU A 243 -6.05 28.08 -3.27
N LEU A 244 -6.27 27.47 -4.44
CA LEU A 244 -5.19 27.26 -5.41
C LEU A 244 -4.64 28.60 -5.96
N HIS A 245 -5.39 29.69 -5.72
CA HIS A 245 -5.00 31.04 -6.05
C HIS A 245 -4.03 31.63 -5.00
N SER A 246 -4.13 31.24 -3.71
CA SER A 246 -3.28 31.78 -2.64
C SER A 246 -1.86 31.18 -2.67
N THR A 247 -1.73 29.88 -2.92
CA THR A 247 -0.42 29.22 -3.08
C THR A 247 0.25 29.55 -4.43
N ASN A 248 -0.51 29.96 -5.44
CA ASN A 248 0.04 30.39 -6.73
C ASN A 248 0.95 31.63 -6.60
N VAL A 249 0.67 32.49 -5.61
CA VAL A 249 1.47 33.69 -5.34
C VAL A 249 2.92 33.34 -4.99
N LEU A 250 3.09 32.44 -4.03
CA LEU A 250 4.41 32.00 -3.57
C LEU A 250 5.11 31.14 -4.63
N ASP A 251 4.38 30.28 -5.33
CA ASP A 251 4.90 29.46 -6.43
C ASP A 251 5.44 30.30 -7.60
N MET A 252 4.72 31.37 -7.97
CA MET A 252 5.15 32.26 -9.04
C MET A 252 6.43 33.02 -8.67
N ALA A 253 6.52 33.50 -7.41
CA ALA A 253 7.73 34.13 -6.90
C ALA A 253 8.90 33.13 -6.84
N LYS A 254 8.67 31.93 -6.30
CA LYS A 254 9.65 30.81 -6.28
C LYS A 254 10.18 30.53 -7.67
N LEU A 255 9.30 30.29 -8.63
CA LEU A 255 9.68 29.90 -9.99
C LEU A 255 10.57 30.96 -10.65
N ARG A 256 10.17 32.23 -10.57
CA ARG A 256 10.96 33.33 -11.14
C ARG A 256 12.34 33.47 -10.50
N MET A 257 12.43 33.24 -9.19
CA MET A 257 13.71 33.21 -8.49
C MET A 257 14.59 32.04 -8.95
N GLN A 258 14.03 30.84 -9.15
CA GLN A 258 14.77 29.64 -9.59
C GLN A 258 15.32 29.76 -11.02
N VAL A 259 14.56 30.42 -11.87
CA VAL A 259 14.88 30.63 -13.29
C VAL A 259 15.92 31.74 -13.48
N GLU A 260 16.04 32.67 -12.54
CA GLU A 260 16.99 33.77 -12.60
C GLU A 260 18.45 33.28 -12.51
N ARG A 261 19.28 33.70 -13.49
CA ARG A 261 20.69 33.28 -13.62
C ARG A 261 21.64 34.23 -12.88
N ALA A 262 22.77 33.71 -12.40
CA ALA A 262 23.84 34.54 -11.84
C ALA A 262 24.84 34.96 -12.94
N GLY A 263 25.29 36.22 -12.91
CA GLY A 263 26.34 36.72 -13.82
C GLY A 263 25.89 37.49 -15.07
N GLY A 264 24.60 37.85 -15.20
CA GLY A 264 24.07 38.76 -16.24
C GLY A 264 23.13 39.82 -15.67
N GLU A 265 22.53 40.67 -16.52
CA GLU A 265 21.44 41.57 -16.08
C GLU A 265 20.34 40.74 -15.40
N ARG A 266 20.01 41.11 -14.16
CA ARG A 266 18.99 40.42 -13.38
C ARG A 266 17.64 40.54 -14.10
N THR A 267 17.16 39.42 -14.65
CA THR A 267 15.90 39.38 -15.41
C THR A 267 14.71 39.83 -14.56
N PHE A 268 14.73 39.51 -13.26
CA PHE A 268 13.64 39.84 -12.32
C PHE A 268 14.11 40.65 -11.11
N GLY A 269 15.36 40.52 -10.67
CA GLY A 269 15.94 41.36 -9.62
C GLY A 269 15.42 41.08 -8.21
N TYR A 270 14.97 39.87 -7.92
CA TYR A 270 14.36 39.53 -6.62
C TYR A 270 15.43 39.21 -5.57
N THR A 271 15.32 39.82 -4.38
CA THR A 271 16.22 39.56 -3.24
C THR A 271 15.73 38.39 -2.39
N ASN A 272 14.41 38.29 -2.18
CA ASN A 272 13.72 37.23 -1.47
C ASN A 272 12.29 37.05 -2.01
N VAL A 273 11.56 36.06 -1.51
CA VAL A 273 10.18 35.78 -1.95
C VAL A 273 9.23 36.96 -1.72
N PHE A 274 9.28 37.60 -0.56
CA PHE A 274 8.38 38.70 -0.25
C PHE A 274 8.62 39.91 -1.14
N HIS A 275 9.89 40.23 -1.41
CA HIS A 275 10.27 41.25 -2.38
C HIS A 275 9.84 40.86 -3.81
N GLY A 276 9.93 39.58 -4.17
CA GLY A 276 9.42 39.06 -5.44
C GLY A 276 7.90 39.25 -5.57
N VAL A 277 7.12 38.89 -4.54
CA VAL A 277 5.67 39.10 -4.51
C VAL A 277 5.34 40.59 -4.60
N ALA A 278 6.01 41.44 -3.82
CA ALA A 278 5.81 42.89 -3.86
C ALA A 278 6.07 43.46 -5.26
N ARG A 279 7.16 43.05 -5.92
CA ARG A 279 7.45 43.45 -7.31
C ARG A 279 6.42 42.96 -8.31
N ILE A 280 5.92 41.73 -8.18
CA ILE A 280 4.88 41.23 -9.08
C ILE A 280 3.62 42.10 -8.96
N VAL A 281 3.25 42.47 -7.73
CA VAL A 281 2.09 43.33 -7.48
C VAL A 281 2.32 44.74 -8.05
N SER A 282 3.51 45.33 -7.84
CA SER A 282 3.82 46.68 -8.33
C SER A 282 3.92 46.75 -9.85
N ASP A 283 4.56 45.76 -10.48
CA ASP A 283 4.94 45.81 -11.89
C ASP A 283 3.85 45.23 -12.82
N GLU A 284 3.10 44.22 -12.34
CA GLU A 284 2.09 43.51 -13.14
C GLU A 284 0.65 43.67 -12.62
N GLY A 285 0.49 44.30 -11.45
CA GLY A 285 -0.79 44.46 -10.77
C GLY A 285 -1.31 43.17 -10.11
N TRP A 286 -2.40 43.31 -9.35
CA TRP A 286 -3.04 42.20 -8.62
C TRP A 286 -3.46 41.00 -9.49
N ARG A 287 -3.76 41.23 -10.78
CA ARG A 287 -4.08 40.16 -11.72
C ARG A 287 -2.86 39.39 -12.22
N GLY A 288 -1.66 39.98 -12.15
CA GLY A 288 -0.41 39.34 -12.56
C GLY A 288 -0.07 38.13 -11.69
N ILE A 289 -0.36 38.22 -10.39
CA ILE A 289 -0.06 37.18 -9.38
C ILE A 289 -0.83 35.87 -9.62
N PHE A 290 -1.95 35.90 -10.35
CA PHE A 290 -2.74 34.72 -10.71
C PHE A 290 -2.42 34.17 -12.10
N ARG A 291 -1.42 34.73 -12.81
CA ARG A 291 -1.01 34.22 -14.11
C ARG A 291 -0.48 32.80 -13.98
N GLY A 292 -0.95 31.92 -14.86
CA GLY A 292 -0.59 30.49 -14.82
C GLY A 292 -1.35 29.68 -13.78
N ALA A 293 -2.19 30.29 -12.93
CA ALA A 293 -3.00 29.55 -11.95
C ALA A 293 -3.86 28.48 -12.62
N GLY A 294 -4.56 28.81 -13.72
CA GLY A 294 -5.34 27.85 -14.50
C GLY A 294 -4.53 26.70 -15.13
N ALA A 295 -3.25 26.92 -15.42
CA ALA A 295 -2.34 25.87 -15.88
C ALA A 295 -1.89 24.96 -14.73
N ARG A 296 -1.64 25.54 -13.54
CA ARG A 296 -1.34 24.83 -12.30
C ARG A 296 -2.48 23.90 -11.89
N ILE A 297 -3.70 24.45 -11.73
CA ILE A 297 -4.95 23.94 -12.32
C ILE A 297 -4.93 22.56 -12.97
N ALA A 298 -4.90 22.64 -14.29
CA ALA A 298 -4.94 21.54 -15.23
C ALA A 298 -3.80 20.52 -15.05
N PHE A 299 -2.68 20.91 -14.44
CA PHE A 299 -1.56 20.01 -14.14
C PHE A 299 -1.75 19.23 -12.83
N GLN A 300 -2.04 19.93 -11.72
CA GLN A 300 -1.99 19.37 -10.38
C GLN A 300 -3.10 18.35 -10.13
N ALA A 301 -4.32 18.62 -10.60
CA ALA A 301 -5.46 17.74 -10.36
C ALA A 301 -5.29 16.36 -11.04
N PRO A 302 -4.96 16.26 -12.36
CA PRO A 302 -4.69 14.97 -12.98
C PRO A 302 -3.47 14.25 -12.40
N THR A 303 -2.39 14.99 -12.10
CA THR A 303 -1.18 14.39 -11.50
C THR A 303 -1.52 13.71 -10.17
N THR A 304 -2.31 14.37 -9.33
CA THR A 304 -2.72 13.84 -8.03
C THR A 304 -3.64 12.63 -8.19
N ALA A 305 -4.62 12.69 -9.09
CA ALA A 305 -5.53 11.58 -9.36
C ALA A 305 -4.80 10.33 -9.88
N ILE A 306 -3.89 10.50 -10.84
CA ILE A 306 -3.09 9.41 -11.39
C ILE A 306 -2.14 8.86 -10.33
N ALA A 307 -1.51 9.71 -9.52
CA ALA A 307 -0.64 9.27 -8.43
C ALA A 307 -1.39 8.43 -7.40
N LEU A 308 -2.60 8.85 -6.98
CA LEU A 308 -3.41 8.07 -6.03
C LEU A 308 -3.83 6.71 -6.62
N ALA A 309 -4.31 6.69 -7.87
CA ALA A 309 -4.68 5.45 -8.53
C ALA A 309 -3.49 4.50 -8.73
N ALA A 310 -2.31 5.03 -9.08
CA ALA A 310 -1.09 4.25 -9.19
C ALA A 310 -0.63 3.74 -7.82
N PHE A 311 -0.69 4.58 -6.78
CA PHE A 311 -0.31 4.22 -5.41
C PHE A 311 -1.13 3.05 -4.89
N GLU A 312 -2.45 3.07 -5.04
CA GLU A 312 -3.35 1.97 -4.64
C GLU A 312 -2.92 0.63 -5.28
N ARG A 313 -2.69 0.63 -6.60
CA ARG A 313 -2.28 -0.58 -7.33
C ARG A 313 -0.88 -1.05 -6.95
N LEU A 314 0.07 -0.12 -6.83
CA LEU A 314 1.46 -0.40 -6.48
C LEU A 314 1.57 -0.89 -5.04
N LYS A 315 0.77 -0.36 -4.11
CA LYS A 315 0.70 -0.80 -2.72
C LYS A 315 0.26 -2.26 -2.63
N VAL A 316 -0.75 -2.68 -3.38
CA VAL A 316 -1.16 -4.09 -3.45
C VAL A 316 -0.05 -4.95 -4.07
N GLY A 317 0.55 -4.51 -5.18
CA GLY A 317 1.63 -5.24 -5.85
C GLY A 317 2.86 -5.43 -4.97
N TYR A 318 3.34 -4.38 -4.33
CA TYR A 318 4.47 -4.42 -3.40
C TYR A 318 4.13 -5.15 -2.10
N GLY A 319 2.90 -5.04 -1.59
CA GLY A 319 2.43 -5.83 -0.45
C GLY A 319 2.51 -7.32 -0.73
N ARG A 320 2.03 -7.76 -1.91
CA ARG A 320 2.16 -9.17 -2.34
C ARG A 320 3.60 -9.64 -2.46
N LEU A 321 4.51 -8.77 -2.87
CA LEU A 321 5.93 -9.09 -2.93
C LEU A 321 6.52 -9.20 -1.53
N ALA A 322 6.22 -8.25 -0.63
CA ALA A 322 6.73 -8.22 0.74
C ALA A 322 6.20 -9.37 1.63
N GLU A 323 5.00 -9.88 1.34
CA GLU A 323 4.41 -11.04 2.02
C GLU A 323 4.92 -12.39 1.49
N ARG A 324 5.90 -12.40 0.56
CA ARG A 324 6.53 -13.66 0.16
C ARG A 324 7.31 -14.23 1.33
N VAL A 325 7.08 -15.50 1.59
CA VAL A 325 7.74 -16.27 2.63
C VAL A 325 8.63 -17.31 1.99
N GLU A 326 9.84 -17.45 2.53
CA GLU A 326 10.80 -18.48 2.16
C GLU A 326 10.92 -19.47 3.32
N ALA A 327 10.70 -20.76 3.05
CA ALA A 327 10.96 -21.83 3.99
C ALA A 327 12.40 -22.35 3.80
N ARG A 328 13.13 -22.54 4.90
CA ARG A 328 14.49 -23.08 4.91
C ARG A 328 14.60 -24.24 5.87
N GLU A 329 15.10 -25.35 5.34
CA GLU A 329 15.42 -26.54 6.12
C GLU A 329 16.74 -26.34 6.88
N VAL A 330 16.74 -26.67 8.16
CA VAL A 330 17.89 -26.55 9.06
C VAL A 330 18.05 -27.86 9.82
N GLY A 331 19.28 -28.37 9.87
CA GLY A 331 19.60 -29.67 10.46
C GLY A 331 19.61 -30.81 9.43
N THR A 332 19.90 -32.02 9.89
CA THR A 332 19.97 -33.21 9.04
C THR A 332 18.58 -33.86 8.95
N PRO A 333 18.04 -34.13 7.75
CA PRO A 333 16.77 -34.86 7.60
C PRO A 333 16.74 -36.18 8.38
N ASP A 334 15.54 -36.61 8.79
CA ASP A 334 15.32 -37.81 9.60
C ASP A 334 16.13 -37.85 10.92
N THR A 335 16.37 -36.66 11.51
CA THR A 335 16.91 -36.54 12.87
C THR A 335 16.00 -35.67 13.75
N PRO A 336 16.01 -35.85 15.08
CA PRO A 336 15.24 -35.00 16.00
C PRO A 336 15.60 -33.51 15.93
N GLY A 337 16.75 -33.16 15.35
CA GLY A 337 17.21 -31.77 15.17
C GLY A 337 16.75 -31.11 13.87
N TYR A 338 16.08 -31.83 12.97
CA TYR A 338 15.57 -31.27 11.71
C TYR A 338 14.41 -30.30 11.96
N ARG A 339 14.50 -29.09 11.39
CA ARG A 339 13.48 -28.04 11.49
C ARG A 339 13.31 -27.32 10.16
N VAL A 340 12.09 -26.87 9.86
CA VAL A 340 11.84 -25.93 8.75
C VAL A 340 11.46 -24.58 9.32
N PHE A 341 12.30 -23.57 9.09
CA PHE A 341 12.08 -22.20 9.54
C PHE A 341 11.62 -21.30 8.39
N PHE A 342 10.89 -20.24 8.72
CA PHE A 342 10.31 -19.32 7.76
C PHE A 342 10.98 -17.96 7.84
N TYR A 343 11.17 -17.33 6.67
CA TYR A 343 11.82 -16.04 6.52
C TYR A 343 10.98 -15.13 5.63
N ASN A 344 10.90 -13.85 5.96
CA ASN A 344 10.31 -12.84 5.09
C ASN A 344 11.27 -12.43 3.95
N THR A 345 10.82 -11.58 3.03
CA THR A 345 11.67 -11.06 1.94
C THR A 345 12.90 -10.27 2.38
N GLU A 346 12.94 -9.81 3.62
CA GLU A 346 14.08 -9.09 4.20
C GLU A 346 15.09 -10.06 4.85
N GLY A 347 14.83 -11.36 4.82
CA GLY A 347 15.66 -12.39 5.46
C GLY A 347 15.48 -12.47 6.98
N LYS A 348 14.46 -11.81 7.55
CA LYS A 348 14.11 -11.91 8.96
C LYS A 348 13.29 -13.18 9.19
N LYS A 349 13.64 -13.92 10.24
CA LYS A 349 12.90 -15.09 10.70
C LYS A 349 11.49 -14.67 11.15
N ILE A 350 10.49 -15.46 10.78
CA ILE A 350 9.08 -15.25 11.12
C ILE A 350 8.43 -16.57 11.55
N SER A 351 7.33 -16.47 12.27
CA SER A 351 6.50 -17.61 12.67
C SER A 351 5.49 -17.95 11.56
N PRO A 352 5.40 -19.22 11.09
CA PRO A 352 4.36 -19.64 10.15
C PRO A 352 2.95 -19.55 10.74
N TRP A 353 2.80 -19.67 12.06
CA TRP A 353 1.49 -19.60 12.72
C TRP A 353 1.03 -18.15 12.96
N HIS A 354 1.85 -17.31 13.60
CA HIS A 354 1.46 -15.95 13.98
C HIS A 354 1.69 -14.87 12.90
N ASP A 355 2.79 -14.91 12.14
CA ASP A 355 3.20 -13.79 11.28
C ASP A 355 2.65 -13.88 9.85
N ILE A 356 2.28 -15.07 9.38
CA ILE A 356 1.69 -15.26 8.06
C ILE A 356 0.21 -14.86 8.11
N ALA A 357 -0.19 -13.87 7.32
CA ALA A 357 -1.58 -13.44 7.27
C ALA A 357 -2.46 -14.52 6.61
N LEU A 358 -3.59 -14.84 7.25
CA LEU A 358 -4.57 -15.82 6.74
C LEU A 358 -5.18 -15.42 5.37
N THR A 359 -5.37 -14.12 5.12
CA THR A 359 -5.94 -13.58 3.86
C THR A 359 -5.03 -12.53 3.23
N GLU A 360 -5.21 -12.25 1.94
CA GLU A 360 -4.52 -11.10 1.32
C GLU A 360 -5.01 -9.77 1.93
N PRO A 361 -4.17 -8.72 1.91
CA PRO A 361 -4.61 -7.37 2.22
C PRO A 361 -5.79 -6.96 1.33
N GLY A 362 -6.93 -6.66 1.95
CA GLY A 362 -8.14 -6.18 1.25
C GLY A 362 -9.12 -7.27 0.81
N THR A 363 -8.85 -8.56 1.08
CA THR A 363 -9.81 -9.66 0.85
C THR A 363 -10.52 -10.04 2.13
N ARG A 364 -11.83 -10.33 2.06
CA ARG A 364 -12.60 -10.81 3.21
C ARG A 364 -12.51 -12.33 3.32
N ILE A 365 -12.50 -12.86 4.55
CA ILE A 365 -12.57 -14.31 4.83
C ILE A 365 -13.80 -14.94 4.12
N GLU A 366 -14.91 -14.21 4.02
CA GLU A 366 -16.14 -14.63 3.33
C GLU A 366 -15.93 -14.95 1.84
N GLN A 367 -14.94 -14.35 1.19
CA GLN A 367 -14.57 -14.64 -0.20
C GLN A 367 -13.95 -16.05 -0.32
N GLY A 368 -13.45 -16.61 0.79
CA GLY A 368 -13.07 -18.01 0.98
C GLY A 368 -11.82 -18.47 0.26
N VAL A 369 -10.96 -17.52 -0.15
CA VAL A 369 -9.58 -17.81 -0.53
C VAL A 369 -8.70 -17.47 0.67
N LEU A 370 -8.13 -18.51 1.28
CA LEU A 370 -7.28 -18.42 2.47
C LEU A 370 -5.87 -18.91 2.12
N ARG A 371 -4.89 -18.52 2.91
CA ARG A 371 -3.52 -19.06 2.86
C ARG A 371 -3.40 -20.15 3.90
N TYR A 372 -2.77 -21.27 3.56
CA TYR A 372 -2.39 -22.31 4.53
C TYR A 372 -0.91 -22.65 4.37
N VAL A 373 -0.31 -23.20 5.42
CA VAL A 373 1.08 -23.63 5.45
C VAL A 373 1.13 -25.14 5.32
N VAL A 374 1.87 -25.66 4.34
CA VAL A 374 2.00 -27.11 4.11
C VAL A 374 2.97 -27.72 5.11
N GLU A 375 2.54 -28.73 5.85
CA GLU A 375 3.35 -29.46 6.83
C GLU A 375 3.77 -30.84 6.31
N ILE A 376 2.80 -31.60 5.79
CA ILE A 376 3.02 -32.95 5.25
C ILE A 376 2.63 -32.95 3.78
N PRO A 377 3.62 -32.94 2.86
CA PRO A 377 3.37 -33.10 1.43
C PRO A 377 2.64 -34.39 1.10
N LYS A 378 1.75 -34.32 0.09
CA LYS A 378 1.07 -35.47 -0.48
C LYS A 378 2.05 -36.59 -0.84
N GLY A 379 1.74 -37.82 -0.42
CA GLY A 379 2.58 -38.99 -0.69
C GLY A 379 3.78 -39.14 0.25
N THR A 380 3.85 -38.38 1.34
CA THR A 380 4.84 -38.58 2.42
C THR A 380 4.18 -39.12 3.70
N ASP A 381 4.96 -39.73 4.58
CA ASP A 381 4.48 -40.41 5.81
C ASP A 381 5.15 -39.89 7.10
N GLN A 382 6.08 -38.95 7.00
CA GLN A 382 6.66 -38.26 8.16
C GLN A 382 5.56 -37.40 8.83
N LYS A 383 5.26 -37.64 10.10
CA LYS A 383 4.30 -36.79 10.83
C LYS A 383 5.02 -35.50 11.24
N MET A 384 4.79 -34.47 10.44
CA MET A 384 5.33 -33.13 10.65
C MET A 384 4.24 -32.19 11.10
N GLU A 385 4.58 -31.28 12.00
CA GLU A 385 3.66 -30.29 12.54
C GLU A 385 4.40 -29.00 12.91
N ILE A 386 3.70 -27.88 12.90
CA ILE A 386 4.15 -26.61 13.44
C ILE A 386 4.32 -26.78 14.95
N ALA A 387 5.55 -26.57 15.41
CA ALA A 387 5.90 -26.65 16.82
C ALA A 387 5.31 -25.45 17.58
N THR A 388 4.16 -25.63 18.24
CA THR A 388 3.50 -24.59 19.05
C THR A 388 4.30 -24.22 20.30
N ASP A 389 5.21 -25.09 20.73
CA ASP A 389 6.06 -25.01 21.92
C ASP A 389 7.47 -24.45 21.68
N GLU A 390 7.89 -24.27 20.41
CA GLU A 390 9.23 -23.79 20.06
C GLU A 390 9.24 -22.34 19.56
N PRO A 391 10.30 -21.55 19.84
CA PRO A 391 10.44 -20.20 19.33
C PRO A 391 10.38 -20.15 17.80
N TRP A 392 9.59 -19.22 17.26
CA TRP A 392 9.34 -19.05 15.82
C TRP A 392 8.53 -20.16 15.15
N ASN A 393 7.97 -21.08 15.93
CA ASN A 393 7.08 -22.14 15.49
C ASN A 393 7.54 -22.87 14.21
N PRO A 394 8.77 -23.44 14.15
CA PRO A 394 9.21 -24.21 12.99
C PRO A 394 8.31 -25.42 12.76
N ILE A 395 8.30 -25.92 11.53
CA ILE A 395 7.78 -27.28 11.28
C ILE A 395 8.83 -28.28 11.78
N LYS A 396 8.43 -29.22 12.62
CA LYS A 396 9.25 -30.31 13.15
C LYS A 396 8.54 -31.64 12.98
N GLN A 397 9.30 -32.73 13.04
CA GLN A 397 8.71 -34.07 13.09
C GLN A 397 8.34 -34.43 14.53
N ASP A 398 7.15 -34.98 14.73
CA ASP A 398 6.74 -35.57 16.00
C ASP A 398 7.76 -36.60 16.50
N THR A 399 7.93 -36.65 17.81
CA THR A 399 8.64 -37.73 18.49
C THR A 399 7.68 -38.57 19.33
N ARG A 400 7.88 -39.88 19.32
CA ARG A 400 7.22 -40.81 20.25
C ARG A 400 7.81 -40.65 21.66
N LYS A 401 7.17 -41.29 22.65
CA LYS A 401 7.59 -41.26 24.07
C LYS A 401 9.02 -41.80 24.30
N ASP A 402 9.53 -42.62 23.38
CA ASP A 402 10.89 -43.17 23.39
C ASP A 402 11.92 -42.25 22.70
N GLY A 403 11.51 -41.07 22.21
CA GLY A 403 12.34 -40.12 21.49
C GLY A 403 12.54 -40.46 20.00
N ALA A 404 11.97 -41.56 19.50
CA ALA A 404 12.04 -41.92 18.09
C ALA A 404 11.12 -41.04 17.24
N LEU A 405 11.55 -40.74 16.01
CA LEU A 405 10.76 -39.99 15.05
C LEU A 405 9.47 -40.73 14.67
N ARG A 406 8.36 -39.99 14.58
CA ARG A 406 7.05 -40.55 14.28
C ARG A 406 6.78 -40.52 12.78
N TYR A 407 6.39 -41.69 12.27
CA TYR A 407 5.89 -41.90 10.91
C TYR A 407 4.47 -42.45 11.00
N LEU A 408 3.64 -42.06 10.04
CA LEU A 408 2.26 -42.51 9.87
C LEU A 408 2.26 -43.97 9.43
N LYS A 409 2.06 -44.89 10.40
CA LYS A 409 2.17 -46.34 10.15
C LYS A 409 1.18 -46.89 9.12
N HIS A 410 0.04 -46.22 8.92
CA HIS A 410 -0.96 -46.63 7.95
C HIS A 410 -0.49 -46.48 6.50
N GLY A 411 0.44 -45.55 6.26
CA GLY A 411 0.99 -45.23 4.95
C GLY A 411 1.01 -43.72 4.68
N PRO A 412 1.51 -43.32 3.50
CA PRO A 412 1.60 -41.92 3.13
C PRO A 412 0.24 -41.22 3.05
N VAL A 413 0.22 -39.90 3.32
CA VAL A 413 -1.00 -39.10 3.22
C VAL A 413 -1.48 -38.98 1.77
N LEU A 414 -2.80 -39.04 1.58
CA LEU A 414 -3.43 -38.96 0.25
C LEU A 414 -3.47 -37.54 -0.33
N CYS A 415 -3.36 -36.53 0.53
CA CYS A 415 -3.56 -35.11 0.25
C CYS A 415 -2.40 -34.30 0.83
N ASN A 416 -2.21 -33.07 0.37
CA ASN A 416 -1.32 -32.17 1.10
C ASN A 416 -2.02 -31.82 2.42
N TYR A 417 -1.27 -31.86 3.51
CA TYR A 417 -1.76 -31.56 4.85
C TYR A 417 -0.98 -30.41 5.44
N GLY A 418 -1.67 -29.60 6.22
CA GLY A 418 -1.08 -28.45 6.89
C GLY A 418 -2.08 -27.73 7.76
N ALA A 419 -1.75 -26.49 8.12
CA ALA A 419 -2.57 -25.68 9.01
C ALA A 419 -2.86 -24.28 8.45
N PHE A 420 -3.98 -23.71 8.87
CA PHE A 420 -4.24 -22.29 8.67
C PHE A 420 -3.40 -21.45 9.66
N PRO A 421 -2.73 -20.39 9.19
CA PRO A 421 -2.05 -19.46 10.08
C PRO A 421 -3.08 -18.54 10.76
N GLN A 422 -2.73 -18.02 11.94
CA GLN A 422 -3.56 -17.11 12.75
C GLN A 422 -4.94 -17.68 13.14
N THR A 423 -5.08 -19.00 13.13
CA THR A 423 -6.24 -19.71 13.64
C THR A 423 -5.85 -20.55 14.86
N TRP A 424 -6.82 -20.87 15.70
CA TRP A 424 -6.60 -21.67 16.90
C TRP A 424 -7.92 -22.28 17.35
N GLU A 425 -7.90 -23.55 17.72
CA GLU A 425 -9.03 -24.26 18.29
C GLU A 425 -9.03 -24.14 19.80
N ASP A 426 -9.97 -23.36 20.35
CA ASP A 426 -10.00 -23.03 21.77
C ASP A 426 -10.47 -24.23 22.62
N PRO A 427 -9.61 -24.82 23.48
CA PRO A 427 -9.99 -25.92 24.37
C PRO A 427 -10.85 -25.44 25.55
N SER A 428 -10.91 -24.12 25.79
CA SER A 428 -11.69 -23.48 26.86
C SER A 428 -13.05 -22.96 26.40
N ALA A 429 -13.33 -23.01 25.09
CA ALA A 429 -14.65 -22.68 24.56
C ALA A 429 -15.71 -23.63 25.12
N GLU A 430 -16.94 -23.13 25.28
CA GLU A 430 -18.07 -23.99 25.61
C GLU A 430 -18.15 -25.12 24.59
N ALA A 431 -18.26 -26.35 25.09
CA ALA A 431 -18.31 -27.54 24.30
C ALA A 431 -19.36 -27.40 23.19
N HIS A 432 -19.02 -27.79 21.95
CA HIS A 432 -19.83 -27.46 20.78
C HIS A 432 -21.31 -27.87 20.99
N PRO A 433 -22.30 -26.98 20.80
CA PRO A 433 -23.68 -27.20 21.28
C PRO A 433 -24.36 -28.49 20.83
N GLN A 434 -23.93 -29.06 19.69
CA GLN A 434 -24.49 -30.29 19.13
C GLN A 434 -23.73 -31.56 19.48
N VAL A 435 -22.45 -31.48 19.84
CA VAL A 435 -21.60 -32.67 20.10
C VAL A 435 -20.94 -32.68 21.48
N ASN A 436 -21.00 -31.56 22.20
CA ASN A 436 -20.52 -31.40 23.56
C ASN A 436 -19.05 -31.80 23.76
N LEU A 437 -18.20 -31.46 22.78
CA LEU A 437 -16.74 -31.61 22.82
C LEU A 437 -16.06 -30.25 22.59
N ALA A 438 -14.89 -30.05 23.20
CA ALA A 438 -14.05 -28.87 23.03
C ALA A 438 -12.97 -29.09 21.96
N GLY A 439 -12.33 -28.00 21.50
CA GLY A 439 -11.25 -28.06 20.50
C GLY A 439 -9.93 -28.62 21.06
N ASP A 440 -9.02 -28.97 20.18
CA ASP A 440 -7.76 -29.70 20.46
C ASP A 440 -6.55 -28.80 20.80
N ASN A 441 -6.76 -27.48 20.96
CA ASN A 441 -5.71 -26.49 21.28
C ASN A 441 -4.66 -26.26 20.19
N ASP A 442 -4.90 -26.73 18.96
CA ASP A 442 -3.97 -26.61 17.84
C ASP A 442 -4.45 -25.61 16.76
N PRO A 443 -3.59 -25.24 15.80
CA PRO A 443 -4.02 -24.52 14.61
C PRO A 443 -5.00 -25.36 13.78
N ILE A 444 -6.00 -24.71 13.16
CA ILE A 444 -7.01 -25.44 12.38
C ILE A 444 -6.37 -26.17 11.20
N ASP A 445 -6.64 -27.47 11.11
CA ASP A 445 -6.08 -28.35 10.11
C ASP A 445 -6.72 -28.21 8.74
N VAL A 446 -5.90 -28.42 7.70
CA VAL A 446 -6.26 -28.27 6.29
C VAL A 446 -5.87 -29.52 5.52
N ILE A 447 -6.86 -30.10 4.84
CA ILE A 447 -6.70 -31.15 3.86
C ILE A 447 -6.89 -30.54 2.47
N GLU A 448 -5.79 -30.41 1.72
CA GLU A 448 -5.81 -29.88 0.36
C GLU A 448 -5.84 -31.02 -0.66
N ILE A 449 -6.96 -31.14 -1.38
CA ILE A 449 -7.26 -32.30 -2.25
C ILE A 449 -6.75 -32.15 -3.69
N GLY A 450 -5.97 -31.12 -3.98
CA GLY A 450 -5.47 -30.83 -5.31
C GLY A 450 -4.62 -31.94 -5.92
N SER A 451 -4.43 -31.81 -7.22
CA SER A 451 -3.61 -32.73 -8.00
C SER A 451 -2.12 -32.60 -7.69
N ARG A 452 -1.65 -31.40 -7.35
CA ARG A 452 -0.24 -31.06 -7.13
C ARG A 452 0.31 -31.66 -5.83
N VAL A 453 1.56 -32.09 -5.85
CA VAL A 453 2.36 -32.37 -4.64
C VAL A 453 3.06 -31.07 -4.25
N ALA A 454 2.65 -30.47 -3.13
CA ALA A 454 3.24 -29.22 -2.62
C ALA A 454 4.56 -29.48 -1.90
N GLN A 455 5.37 -28.43 -1.69
CA GLN A 455 6.59 -28.54 -0.89
C GLN A 455 6.30 -28.30 0.59
N ARG A 456 7.08 -28.95 1.46
CA ARG A 456 6.99 -28.71 2.91
C ARG A 456 7.39 -27.27 3.22
N GLY A 457 6.58 -26.58 4.04
CA GLY A 457 6.72 -25.17 4.34
C GLY A 457 6.26 -24.23 3.22
N GLU A 458 5.67 -24.75 2.13
CA GLU A 458 5.06 -23.89 1.11
C GLU A 458 3.81 -23.21 1.66
N VAL A 459 3.65 -21.91 1.40
CA VAL A 459 2.44 -21.15 1.72
C VAL A 459 1.56 -21.11 0.47
N VAL A 460 0.44 -21.83 0.50
CA VAL A 460 -0.41 -22.02 -0.66
C VAL A 460 -1.76 -21.32 -0.46
N LYS A 461 -2.29 -20.78 -1.54
CA LYS A 461 -3.63 -20.18 -1.55
C LYS A 461 -4.65 -21.24 -1.88
N VAL A 462 -5.64 -21.40 -1.02
CA VAL A 462 -6.67 -22.42 -1.17
C VAL A 462 -8.05 -21.81 -1.10
N LYS A 463 -8.97 -22.41 -1.85
CA LYS A 463 -10.39 -22.18 -1.70
C LYS A 463 -10.96 -23.23 -0.75
N VAL A 464 -11.65 -22.77 0.30
CA VAL A 464 -12.33 -23.66 1.25
C VAL A 464 -13.57 -24.26 0.60
N LEU A 465 -13.78 -25.55 0.78
CA LEU A 465 -14.91 -26.32 0.22
C LEU A 465 -15.87 -26.79 1.32
N GLY A 466 -15.34 -27.10 2.51
CA GLY A 466 -16.12 -27.58 3.66
C GLY A 466 -15.21 -28.06 4.78
N ALA A 467 -15.74 -28.84 5.72
CA ALA A 467 -14.94 -29.40 6.81
C ALA A 467 -15.51 -30.74 7.31
N PHE A 468 -14.62 -31.55 7.88
CA PHE A 468 -14.98 -32.72 8.69
C PHE A 468 -14.72 -32.40 10.16
N ALA A 469 -15.58 -32.92 11.03
CA ALA A 469 -15.39 -32.85 12.47
C ALA A 469 -15.04 -34.25 12.97
N LEU A 470 -13.74 -34.49 13.14
CA LEU A 470 -13.21 -35.75 13.66
C LEU A 470 -13.34 -35.74 15.19
N VAL A 471 -13.75 -36.86 15.76
CA VAL A 471 -13.76 -37.05 17.21
C VAL A 471 -12.58 -37.93 17.57
N ASP A 472 -11.60 -37.37 18.26
CA ASP A 472 -10.36 -38.04 18.67
C ASP A 472 -10.25 -38.02 20.20
N GLU A 473 -10.31 -39.19 20.83
CA GLU A 473 -10.11 -39.37 22.29
C GLU A 473 -10.90 -38.41 23.21
N GLY A 474 -12.03 -37.86 22.75
CA GLY A 474 -12.88 -36.92 23.50
C GLY A 474 -12.68 -35.45 23.15
N GLU A 475 -11.90 -35.15 22.11
CA GLU A 475 -11.68 -33.82 21.56
C GLU A 475 -12.26 -33.73 20.15
N LEU A 476 -12.65 -32.51 19.77
CA LEU A 476 -13.16 -32.20 18.45
C LEU A 476 -12.00 -31.62 17.62
N ASP A 477 -11.66 -32.30 16.53
CA ASP A 477 -10.58 -31.94 15.62
C ASP A 477 -11.20 -31.57 14.26
N TRP A 478 -11.17 -30.28 13.90
CA TRP A 478 -11.72 -29.82 12.63
C TRP A 478 -10.71 -29.95 11.49
N LYS A 479 -11.01 -30.84 10.55
CA LYS A 479 -10.25 -31.05 9.32
C LYS A 479 -10.93 -30.30 8.17
N VAL A 480 -10.41 -29.12 7.83
CA VAL A 480 -10.99 -28.28 6.75
C VAL A 480 -10.58 -28.81 5.38
N LEU A 481 -11.57 -29.00 4.50
CA LEU A 481 -11.37 -29.43 3.13
C LEU A 481 -11.17 -28.22 2.21
N ALA A 482 -10.07 -28.21 1.47
CA ALA A 482 -9.72 -27.10 0.59
C ALA A 482 -9.06 -27.55 -0.73
N ILE A 483 -8.95 -26.64 -1.70
CA ILE A 483 -8.27 -26.89 -2.98
C ILE A 483 -7.40 -25.69 -3.37
N ASP A 484 -6.17 -25.93 -3.87
CA ASP A 484 -5.28 -24.90 -4.41
C ASP A 484 -6.02 -24.09 -5.48
N VAL A 485 -6.00 -22.75 -5.37
CA VAL A 485 -6.67 -21.85 -6.33
C VAL A 485 -6.11 -21.98 -7.75
N ASN A 486 -4.90 -22.52 -7.90
CA ASN A 486 -4.25 -22.76 -9.18
C ASN A 486 -4.51 -24.18 -9.72
N ASP A 487 -5.23 -25.03 -8.99
CA ASP A 487 -5.59 -26.36 -9.49
C ASP A 487 -6.57 -26.24 -10.69
N PRO A 488 -6.42 -27.05 -11.75
CA PRO A 488 -7.33 -27.02 -12.90
C PRO A 488 -8.81 -27.19 -12.54
N LYS A 489 -9.12 -27.91 -11.45
CA LYS A 489 -10.50 -28.16 -10.99
C LYS A 489 -11.00 -27.11 -9.99
N ALA A 490 -10.15 -26.18 -9.56
CA ALA A 490 -10.52 -25.17 -8.56
C ALA A 490 -11.69 -24.30 -9.01
N ALA A 491 -11.77 -23.94 -10.30
CA ALA A 491 -12.86 -23.12 -10.84
C ALA A 491 -14.25 -23.80 -10.72
N SER A 492 -14.28 -25.14 -10.79
CA SER A 492 -15.51 -25.96 -10.78
C SER A 492 -15.89 -26.53 -9.41
N LEU A 493 -15.15 -26.19 -8.35
CA LEU A 493 -15.33 -26.74 -7.00
C LEU A 493 -15.53 -25.62 -5.99
N ASN A 494 -16.73 -25.41 -5.47
CA ASN A 494 -17.06 -24.36 -4.49
C ASN A 494 -17.57 -24.91 -3.15
N ASP A 495 -18.11 -26.12 -3.18
CA ASP A 495 -18.71 -26.80 -2.04
C ASP A 495 -18.33 -28.29 -2.03
N VAL A 496 -18.63 -28.98 -0.93
CA VAL A 496 -18.38 -30.42 -0.79
C VAL A 496 -19.21 -31.25 -1.78
N SER A 497 -20.41 -30.80 -2.16
CA SER A 497 -21.29 -31.53 -3.08
C SER A 497 -20.71 -31.62 -4.50
N GLU A 498 -19.94 -30.62 -4.91
CA GLU A 498 -19.24 -30.57 -6.18
C GLU A 498 -17.98 -31.45 -6.19
N VAL A 499 -17.36 -31.69 -5.02
CA VAL A 499 -16.18 -32.57 -4.90
C VAL A 499 -16.51 -33.97 -5.41
N GLU A 500 -17.60 -34.58 -4.94
CA GLU A 500 -17.96 -35.94 -5.37
C GLU A 500 -18.36 -36.00 -6.85
N LYS A 501 -18.92 -34.92 -7.41
CA LYS A 501 -19.27 -34.84 -8.84
C LYS A 501 -18.05 -34.73 -9.74
N GLN A 502 -17.06 -33.93 -9.36
CA GLN A 502 -15.87 -33.63 -10.18
C GLN A 502 -14.67 -34.54 -9.87
N MET A 503 -14.67 -35.16 -8.69
CA MET A 503 -13.60 -35.99 -8.14
C MET A 503 -14.19 -37.20 -7.38
N PRO A 504 -14.93 -38.09 -8.07
CA PRO A 504 -15.66 -39.19 -7.44
C PRO A 504 -14.75 -40.10 -6.61
N GLY A 505 -15.20 -40.46 -5.40
CA GLY A 505 -14.49 -41.31 -4.45
C GLY A 505 -13.42 -40.60 -3.61
N THR A 506 -13.10 -39.33 -3.89
CA THR A 506 -12.05 -38.59 -3.15
C THR A 506 -12.46 -38.34 -1.70
N LEU A 507 -13.70 -37.89 -1.48
CA LEU A 507 -14.22 -37.60 -0.14
C LEU A 507 -14.23 -38.87 0.72
N ALA A 508 -14.73 -39.97 0.16
CA ALA A 508 -14.78 -41.26 0.83
C ALA A 508 -13.39 -41.81 1.15
N ALA A 509 -12.43 -41.67 0.23
CA ALA A 509 -11.05 -42.10 0.46
C ALA A 509 -10.37 -41.30 1.59
N VAL A 510 -10.55 -39.97 1.60
CA VAL A 510 -10.03 -39.10 2.66
C VAL A 510 -10.67 -39.45 4.01
N GLN A 511 -12.00 -39.54 4.07
CA GLN A 511 -12.71 -39.89 5.29
C GLN A 511 -12.31 -41.26 5.84
N GLU A 512 -12.18 -42.27 4.97
CA GLU A 512 -11.77 -43.60 5.42
C GLU A 512 -10.32 -43.60 5.91
N TRP A 513 -9.41 -42.91 5.22
CA TRP A 513 -8.02 -42.78 5.65
C TRP A 513 -7.93 -42.21 7.08
N TYR A 514 -8.60 -41.08 7.36
CA TYR A 514 -8.61 -40.49 8.72
C TYR A 514 -9.42 -41.30 9.75
N ARG A 515 -10.32 -42.17 9.30
CA ARG A 515 -11.04 -43.10 10.19
C ARG A 515 -10.12 -44.20 10.72
N VAL A 516 -9.19 -44.69 9.89
CA VAL A 516 -8.39 -45.88 10.22
C VAL A 516 -6.89 -45.65 10.41
N TYR A 517 -6.34 -44.47 10.12
CA TYR A 517 -4.88 -44.26 10.15
C TYR A 517 -4.21 -44.58 11.49
N LYS A 518 -4.89 -44.36 12.61
CA LYS A 518 -4.39 -44.66 13.96
C LYS A 518 -4.52 -46.14 14.35
N VAL A 519 -5.27 -46.94 13.59
CA VAL A 519 -5.45 -48.38 13.87
C VAL A 519 -4.12 -49.13 13.75
N ALA A 520 -3.28 -48.76 12.79
CA ALA A 520 -1.94 -49.33 12.66
C ALA A 520 -1.00 -48.96 13.83
N GLU A 521 -1.35 -47.93 14.61
CA GLU A 521 -0.67 -47.54 15.85
C GLU A 521 -1.23 -48.26 17.08
N GLY A 522 -2.25 -49.12 16.92
CA GLY A 522 -2.91 -49.84 18.01
C GLY A 522 -4.05 -49.07 18.69
N LYS A 523 -4.46 -47.91 18.14
CA LYS A 523 -5.60 -47.15 18.64
C LYS A 523 -6.92 -47.62 18.00
N GLN A 524 -8.05 -47.19 18.56
CA GLN A 524 -9.38 -47.45 17.99
C GLN A 524 -9.61 -46.62 16.71
N LYS A 525 -10.63 -47.01 15.93
CA LYS A 525 -11.08 -46.22 14.78
C LYS A 525 -11.66 -44.90 15.26
N ASN A 526 -11.35 -43.80 14.57
CA ASN A 526 -11.96 -42.50 14.87
C ASN A 526 -13.41 -42.50 14.40
N SER A 527 -14.25 -41.70 15.05
CA SER A 527 -15.62 -41.41 14.61
C SER A 527 -15.72 -39.97 14.10
N TYR A 528 -16.72 -39.68 13.28
CA TYR A 528 -17.02 -38.30 12.89
C TYR A 528 -18.29 -37.81 13.60
N ALA A 529 -18.31 -36.52 13.89
CA ALA A 529 -19.54 -35.84 14.26
C ALA A 529 -20.48 -35.66 13.05
N PHE A 530 -21.72 -35.23 13.29
CA PHE A 530 -22.71 -34.88 12.27
C PHE A 530 -23.06 -36.01 11.27
N ASP A 531 -23.30 -37.21 11.78
CA ASP A 531 -23.70 -38.40 11.00
C ASP A 531 -22.68 -38.80 9.92
N ASP A 532 -21.38 -38.69 10.21
CA ASP A 532 -20.28 -38.98 9.27
C ASP A 532 -20.27 -38.12 7.99
N LYS A 533 -20.97 -36.98 7.98
CA LYS A 533 -21.07 -36.10 6.82
C LYS A 533 -20.04 -34.98 6.86
N ALA A 534 -19.46 -34.70 5.69
CA ALA A 534 -18.75 -33.46 5.46
C ALA A 534 -19.74 -32.28 5.50
N LEU A 535 -19.37 -31.23 6.23
CA LEU A 535 -20.17 -30.01 6.29
C LEU A 535 -19.76 -29.08 5.14
N ASP A 536 -20.76 -28.51 4.49
CA ASP A 536 -20.54 -27.56 3.40
C ASP A 536 -20.02 -26.21 3.91
N ARG A 537 -19.27 -25.50 3.05
CA ARG A 537 -18.79 -24.14 3.25
C ARG A 537 -19.90 -23.17 3.68
N HIS A 538 -21.13 -23.36 3.20
CA HIS A 538 -22.26 -22.49 3.49
C HIS A 538 -23.19 -23.01 4.60
N GLY A 539 -23.02 -24.27 5.02
CA GLY A 539 -24.04 -24.99 5.76
C GLY A 539 -24.00 -24.90 7.28
N HIS A 540 -22.95 -24.35 7.91
CA HIS A 540 -22.83 -24.37 9.37
C HIS A 540 -22.06 -23.17 9.93
N GLU A 541 -22.68 -22.44 10.85
CA GLU A 541 -22.08 -21.25 11.49
C GLU A 541 -20.87 -21.58 12.37
N SER A 542 -20.79 -22.82 12.88
CA SER A 542 -19.88 -23.16 13.97
C SER A 542 -18.43 -23.23 13.51
N TRP A 543 -18.15 -23.86 12.37
CA TRP A 543 -16.78 -23.87 11.85
C TRP A 543 -16.40 -22.53 11.17
N ARG A 544 -17.37 -21.70 10.73
CA ARG A 544 -17.11 -20.31 10.30
C ARG A 544 -16.64 -19.41 11.44
N LYS A 545 -17.09 -19.68 12.68
CA LYS A 545 -16.63 -18.96 13.87
C LYS A 545 -15.15 -19.23 14.16
N LEU A 546 -14.61 -20.38 13.77
CA LEU A 546 -13.19 -20.72 13.93
C LEU A 546 -12.25 -19.76 13.18
N PHE A 547 -12.72 -19.11 12.10
CA PHE A 547 -11.94 -18.10 11.36
C PHE A 547 -12.16 -16.66 11.83
N THR A 548 -13.17 -16.41 12.66
CA THR A 548 -13.58 -15.05 13.05
C THR A 548 -13.36 -14.74 14.53
N ALA A 549 -13.30 -15.77 15.39
CA ALA A 549 -13.00 -15.62 16.81
C ALA A 549 -11.48 -15.52 17.03
N ARG A 550 -10.95 -14.30 17.19
CA ARG A 550 -9.63 -14.10 17.79
C ARG A 550 -9.76 -14.16 19.32
N SER A 551 -9.82 -15.35 19.91
CA SER A 551 -9.50 -15.49 21.34
C SER A 551 -7.98 -15.38 21.48
N SER A 552 -7.52 -14.45 22.34
CA SER A 552 -6.09 -14.20 22.53
C SER A 552 -5.47 -15.38 23.29
N PRO A 553 -4.42 -16.06 22.76
CA PRO A 553 -3.79 -17.15 23.47
C PRO A 553 -3.06 -16.61 24.70
N LYS A 554 -3.41 -17.09 25.88
CA LYS A 554 -2.65 -16.82 27.12
C LYS A 554 -1.33 -17.60 27.19
N PHE A 555 -1.10 -18.56 26.28
CA PHE A 555 0.12 -19.38 26.25
C PHE A 555 0.44 -19.83 24.81
N ALA A 556 0.97 -18.93 23.99
CA ALA A 556 1.79 -19.27 22.83
C ALA A 556 2.99 -18.34 22.89
N PHE A 557 4.21 -18.82 22.68
CA PHE A 557 5.42 -17.99 22.76
C PHE A 557 5.30 -16.84 21.75
N ASP A 558 4.88 -15.67 22.23
CA ASP A 558 4.80 -14.46 21.42
C ASP A 558 6.22 -14.16 20.92
N SER A 559 6.34 -14.03 19.59
CA SER A 559 7.55 -13.80 18.79
C SER A 559 8.45 -12.65 19.25
N THR A 560 8.07 -11.95 20.32
CA THR A 560 8.70 -10.75 20.86
C THR A 560 9.43 -10.98 22.19
N SER A 561 9.30 -12.12 22.86
CA SER A 561 9.85 -12.33 24.22
C SER A 561 11.27 -12.94 24.29
N GLY A 562 11.96 -13.10 23.15
CA GLY A 562 13.31 -13.68 23.07
C GLY A 562 14.42 -12.71 22.66
N ALA A 563 14.28 -11.40 22.92
CA ALA A 563 15.38 -10.45 22.75
C ALA A 563 16.06 -10.19 24.10
N GLN A 564 17.10 -10.97 24.41
CA GLN A 564 18.25 -10.52 25.20
C GLN A 564 19.53 -10.95 24.51
#